data_AF-A0A2E7HDC7-F1
#
_entry.id   AF-A0A2E7HDC7-F1
#
_cell.length_a   1.000
_cell.length_b   1.000
_cell.length_c   1.000
_cell.angle_alpha   90.00
_cell.angle_beta   90.00
_cell.angle_gamma   90.00
#
_symmetry.space_group_name_H-M   'P 1'
#
loop_
_entity.id
_entity.type
_entity.pdbx_description
1 polymer ?
#
loop_
_entity_poly.entity_id
_entity_poly.type
_entity_poly.pdbx_seq_one_letter_code
_entity_poly.pdbx_strand_id
1 'polypeptide(L)'
;MNSRMERKLRQDPEDIIGFLSEALPLSRCGRDETKVWFCFWSRAMHDSELGLMQRSMHCRWRGKVDRLLEGMVKRGEICVNCGAEDEAEALCALINGIGLRATLDPENWPAKRQVKTLEDHLAHLAPKASVH
;
A
#
# COMPACT_ATOMS: atom_id res chain seq x y z
N MET A 1 6.51 -1.73 13.24
CA MET A 1 5.79 -1.20 12.06
C MET A 1 4.52 -0.40 12.39
N ASN A 2 3.55 -0.91 13.17
CA ASN A 2 2.26 -0.22 13.40
C ASN A 2 2.35 1.19 14.02
N SER A 3 3.30 1.45 14.92
CA SER A 3 3.33 2.72 15.68
C SER A 3 3.66 3.97 14.86
N ARG A 4 4.33 3.83 13.70
CA ARG A 4 4.64 4.97 12.81
C ARG A 4 3.43 5.35 11.95
N MET A 5 2.85 4.35 11.29
CA MET A 5 1.64 4.50 10.48
C MET A 5 0.46 5.05 11.29
N GLU A 6 0.20 4.48 12.47
CA GLU A 6 -0.89 4.95 13.33
C GLU A 6 -0.65 6.36 13.86
N ARG A 7 0.60 6.77 14.04
CA ARG A 7 0.93 8.14 14.46
C ARG A 7 0.72 9.12 13.31
N LYS A 8 1.07 8.77 12.07
CA LYS A 8 0.80 9.61 10.89
C LYS A 8 -0.70 9.80 10.69
N LEU A 9 -1.49 8.72 10.68
CA LEU A 9 -2.95 8.83 10.57
C LEU A 9 -3.59 9.62 11.72
N ARG A 10 -2.97 9.67 12.91
CA ARG A 10 -3.43 10.55 14.00
C ARG A 10 -3.08 12.02 13.77
N GLN A 11 -2.01 12.30 13.04
CA GLN A 11 -1.55 13.67 12.76
C GLN A 11 -2.27 14.26 11.55
N ASP A 12 -2.43 13.45 10.51
CA ASP A 12 -3.22 13.76 9.32
C ASP A 12 -4.00 12.51 8.91
N PRO A 13 -5.29 12.40 9.33
CA PRO A 13 -6.15 11.27 8.96
C PRO A 13 -6.34 11.11 7.46
N GLU A 14 -6.08 12.16 6.68
CA GLU A 14 -6.31 12.21 5.24
C GLU A 14 -5.04 12.02 4.39
N ASP A 15 -3.87 11.90 5.03
CA ASP A 15 -2.59 11.64 4.36
C ASP A 15 -2.46 10.17 3.94
N ILE A 16 -3.27 9.77 2.95
CA ILE A 16 -3.23 8.41 2.40
C ILE A 16 -1.88 8.10 1.76
N ILE A 17 -1.26 9.07 1.06
CA ILE A 17 0.04 8.90 0.43
C ILE A 17 1.09 8.66 1.50
N GLY A 18 1.11 9.45 2.57
CA GLY A 18 2.03 9.27 3.67
C GLY A 18 1.79 7.99 4.43
N PHE A 19 0.55 7.53 4.57
CA PHE A 19 0.22 6.23 5.17
C PHE A 19 0.72 5.06 4.31
N LEU A 20 0.36 5.02 3.03
CA LEU A 20 0.75 3.96 2.10
C LEU A 20 2.27 3.96 1.84
N SER A 21 2.90 5.12 1.87
CA SER A 21 4.36 5.25 1.74
C SER A 21 5.14 4.62 2.90
N GLU A 22 4.55 4.48 4.09
CA GLU A 22 5.22 3.77 5.20
C GLU A 22 5.32 2.25 4.95
N ALA A 23 4.51 1.70 4.04
CA ALA A 23 4.63 0.30 3.63
C ALA A 23 5.71 0.09 2.54
N LEU A 24 6.25 1.18 1.97
CA LEU A 24 7.28 1.13 0.94
C LEU A 24 8.68 1.06 1.57
N PRO A 25 9.62 0.29 0.98
CA PRO A 25 11.00 0.24 1.44
C PRO A 25 11.81 1.47 0.97
N LEU A 26 11.46 2.64 1.53
CA LEU A 26 12.05 3.94 1.19
C LEU A 26 13.49 4.13 1.71
N SER A 27 14.00 3.17 2.49
CA SER A 27 15.34 3.21 3.08
C SER A 27 16.00 1.82 3.04
N ARG A 28 17.30 1.75 3.35
CA ARG A 28 18.00 0.47 3.50
C ARG A 28 17.34 -0.42 4.56
N CYS A 29 16.95 0.16 5.70
CA CYS A 29 16.24 -0.55 6.76
C CYS A 29 14.89 -1.08 6.26
N GLY A 30 14.13 -0.26 5.54
CA GLY A 30 12.86 -0.68 4.94
C GLY A 30 13.03 -1.85 3.96
N ARG A 31 14.09 -1.86 3.14
CA ARG A 31 14.40 -3.00 2.26
C ARG A 31 14.70 -4.28 3.04
N ASP A 32 15.42 -4.18 4.15
CA ASP A 32 15.71 -5.33 4.99
C ASP A 32 14.44 -5.87 5.66
N GLU A 33 13.53 -4.99 6.12
CA GLU A 33 12.19 -5.38 6.60
C GLU A 33 11.37 -6.06 5.49
N THR A 34 11.37 -5.52 4.27
CA THR A 34 10.67 -6.11 3.13
C THR A 34 11.19 -7.52 2.78
N LYS A 35 12.51 -7.77 2.87
CA LYS A 35 13.05 -9.14 2.70
C LYS A 35 12.48 -10.12 3.70
N VAL A 36 12.34 -9.71 4.97
CA VAL A 36 11.74 -10.56 6.02
C VAL A 36 10.30 -10.92 5.66
N TRP A 37 9.52 -9.96 5.16
CA TRP A 37 8.16 -10.22 4.68
C TRP A 37 8.13 -11.21 3.51
N PHE A 38 9.00 -11.07 2.51
CA PHE A 38 9.07 -12.02 1.40
C PHE A 38 9.49 -13.42 1.83
N CYS A 39 10.48 -13.55 2.73
CA CYS A 39 10.85 -14.84 3.29
C CYS A 39 9.69 -15.48 4.07
N PHE A 40 8.93 -14.69 4.83
CA PHE A 40 7.74 -15.15 5.52
C PHE A 40 6.65 -15.60 4.53
N TRP A 41 6.34 -14.82 3.50
CA TRP A 41 5.35 -15.17 2.48
C TRP A 41 5.73 -16.42 1.71
N SER A 42 7.01 -16.57 1.33
CA SER A 42 7.51 -17.78 0.68
C SER A 42 7.27 -19.03 1.54
N ARG A 43 7.50 -18.96 2.86
CA ARG A 43 7.20 -20.08 3.77
C ARG A 43 5.69 -20.31 3.93
N ALA A 44 4.90 -19.23 4.01
CA ALA A 44 3.45 -19.29 4.16
C ALA A 44 2.73 -19.97 2.98
N MET A 45 3.36 -20.04 1.80
CA MET A 45 2.84 -20.80 0.65
C MET A 45 2.86 -22.32 0.87
N HIS A 46 3.70 -22.81 1.79
CA HIS A 46 3.91 -24.24 2.04
C HIS A 46 3.49 -24.69 3.45
N ASP A 47 3.14 -23.75 4.32
CA ASP A 47 2.76 -23.98 5.71
C ASP A 47 1.38 -23.38 5.98
N SER A 48 0.42 -24.21 6.35
CA SER A 48 -0.99 -23.81 6.49
C SER A 48 -1.23 -22.85 7.66
N GLU A 49 -0.47 -22.97 8.75
CA GLU A 49 -0.57 -22.09 9.91
C GLU A 49 -0.02 -20.70 9.56
N LEU A 50 1.17 -20.66 8.93
CA LEU A 50 1.74 -19.40 8.44
C LEU A 50 0.88 -18.78 7.34
N GLY A 51 0.26 -19.58 6.48
CA GLY A 51 -0.70 -19.14 5.47
C GLY A 51 -1.94 -18.48 6.09
N LEU A 52 -2.51 -19.05 7.15
CA LEU A 52 -3.62 -18.44 7.89
C LEU A 52 -3.19 -17.11 8.54
N MET A 53 -2.00 -17.07 9.14
CA MET A 53 -1.45 -15.86 9.72
C MET A 53 -1.25 -14.76 8.67
N GLN A 54 -0.67 -15.09 7.51
CA GLN A 54 -0.47 -14.15 6.42
C GLN A 54 -1.80 -13.58 5.91
N ARG A 55 -2.81 -14.43 5.66
CA ARG A 55 -4.15 -13.98 5.23
C ARG A 55 -4.80 -13.05 6.25
N SER A 56 -4.68 -13.37 7.54
CA SER A 56 -5.20 -12.54 8.61
C SER A 56 -4.51 -11.16 8.67
N MET A 57 -3.18 -11.12 8.48
CA MET A 57 -2.42 -9.87 8.38
C MET A 57 -2.83 -9.05 7.16
N HIS A 58 -2.97 -9.69 5.99
CA HIS A 58 -3.40 -9.06 4.75
C HIS A 58 -4.81 -8.45 4.89
N CYS A 59 -5.79 -9.22 5.37
CA CYS A 59 -7.15 -8.71 5.58
C CYS A 59 -7.19 -7.49 6.51
N ARG A 60 -6.40 -7.50 7.60
CA ARG A 60 -6.31 -6.33 8.49
C ARG A 60 -5.67 -5.12 7.82
N TRP A 61 -4.63 -5.33 7.01
CA TRP A 61 -3.97 -4.26 6.27
C TRP A 61 -4.91 -3.67 5.21
N ARG A 62 -5.48 -4.51 4.35
CA ARG A 62 -6.44 -4.12 3.33
C ARG A 62 -7.63 -3.36 3.92
N GLY A 63 -8.19 -3.83 5.04
CA GLY A 63 -9.29 -3.14 5.71
C GLY A 63 -8.94 -1.73 6.22
N LYS A 64 -7.66 -1.42 6.45
CA LYS A 64 -7.23 -0.03 6.74
C LYS A 64 -7.19 0.80 5.46
N VAL A 65 -6.67 0.25 4.37
CA VAL A 65 -6.59 0.92 3.06
C VAL A 65 -7.99 1.21 2.52
N ASP A 66 -8.89 0.23 2.58
CA ASP A 66 -10.29 0.33 2.18
C ASP A 66 -11.00 1.50 2.87
N ARG A 67 -10.91 1.60 4.21
CA ARG A 67 -11.49 2.73 4.97
C ARG A 67 -10.94 4.10 4.56
N LEU A 68 -9.67 4.18 4.20
CA LEU A 68 -9.06 5.43 3.71
C LEU A 68 -9.62 5.79 2.33
N LEU A 69 -9.72 4.82 1.42
CA LEU A 69 -10.32 5.02 0.10
C LEU A 69 -11.79 5.41 0.19
N GLU A 70 -12.58 4.76 1.05
CA GLU A 70 -13.97 5.16 1.30
C GLU A 70 -14.08 6.62 1.77
N GLY A 71 -13.14 7.08 2.60
CA GLY A 71 -13.06 8.48 3.04
C GLY A 71 -12.84 9.42 1.84
N MET A 72 -11.87 9.11 1.00
CA MET A 72 -11.56 9.89 -0.21
C MET A 72 -12.74 9.93 -1.19
N VAL A 73 -13.42 8.80 -1.40
CA VAL A 73 -14.63 8.72 -2.25
C VAL A 73 -15.74 9.61 -1.68
N LYS A 74 -15.98 9.56 -0.36
CA LYS A 74 -17.01 10.39 0.30
C LYS A 74 -16.72 11.89 0.17
N ARG A 75 -15.43 12.28 0.11
CA ARG A 75 -15.02 13.67 -0.12
C ARG A 75 -14.95 14.08 -1.60
N GLY A 76 -15.15 13.13 -2.52
CA GLY A 76 -15.07 13.38 -3.95
C GLY A 76 -13.64 13.57 -4.47
N GLU A 77 -12.63 13.10 -3.74
CA GLU A 77 -11.22 13.21 -4.12
C GLU A 77 -10.81 12.16 -5.17
N ILE A 78 -11.52 11.03 -5.19
CA ILE A 78 -11.32 9.92 -6.14
C ILE A 78 -12.67 9.35 -6.59
N CYS A 79 -12.66 8.68 -7.74
CA CYS A 79 -13.76 7.92 -8.29
C CYS A 79 -13.29 6.48 -8.57
N VAL A 80 -13.89 5.51 -7.89
CA VAL A 80 -13.57 4.08 -8.04
C VAL A 80 -14.71 3.38 -8.80
N ASN A 81 -14.40 2.68 -9.89
CA ASN A 81 -15.40 2.02 -10.72
C ASN A 81 -15.80 0.64 -10.16
N CYS A 82 -14.86 -0.09 -9.56
CA CYS A 82 -15.05 -1.44 -9.02
C CYS A 82 -15.40 -1.47 -7.52
N GLY A 83 -15.46 -0.30 -6.85
CA GLY A 83 -15.65 -0.20 -5.40
C GLY A 83 -14.33 -0.06 -4.62
N ALA A 84 -14.42 0.41 -3.39
CA ALA A 84 -13.25 0.73 -2.55
C ALA A 84 -12.46 -0.52 -2.12
N GLU A 85 -13.15 -1.65 -1.88
CA GLU A 85 -12.52 -2.90 -1.47
C GLU A 85 -11.60 -3.49 -2.55
N ASP A 86 -12.07 -3.53 -3.80
CA ASP A 86 -11.29 -4.02 -4.95
C ASP A 86 -10.08 -3.10 -5.22
N GLU A 87 -10.28 -1.79 -5.11
CA GLU A 87 -9.20 -0.82 -5.26
C GLU A 87 -8.17 -0.93 -4.12
N ALA A 88 -8.62 -1.22 -2.89
CA ALA A 88 -7.72 -1.47 -1.76
C ALA A 88 -6.86 -2.72 -1.99
N GLU A 89 -7.42 -3.79 -2.57
CA GLU A 89 -6.67 -4.98 -2.95
C GLU A 89 -5.65 -4.65 -4.06
N ALA A 90 -6.06 -3.89 -5.07
CA ALA A 90 -5.16 -3.44 -6.14
C ALA A 90 -3.97 -2.61 -5.60
N LEU A 91 -4.22 -1.69 -4.68
CA LEU A 91 -3.16 -0.93 -4.00
C LEU A 91 -2.23 -1.81 -3.16
N CYS A 92 -2.76 -2.81 -2.45
CA CYS A 92 -1.93 -3.76 -1.71
C CYS A 92 -1.01 -4.55 -2.67
N ALA A 93 -1.54 -5.01 -3.79
CA ALA A 93 -0.76 -5.68 -4.82
C ALA A 93 0.31 -4.77 -5.44
N LEU A 94 -0.03 -3.51 -5.73
CA LEU A 94 0.91 -2.50 -6.24
C LEU A 94 2.06 -2.28 -5.26
N ILE A 95 1.76 -2.05 -3.98
CA ILE A 95 2.76 -1.83 -2.91
C ILE A 95 3.69 -3.02 -2.79
N ASN A 96 3.15 -4.25 -2.81
CA ASN A 96 3.97 -5.47 -2.77
C ASN A 96 4.88 -5.56 -3.99
N GLY A 97 4.39 -5.22 -5.18
CA GLY A 97 5.17 -5.18 -6.42
C GLY A 97 6.30 -4.15 -6.37
N ILE A 98 6.01 -2.93 -5.88
CA ILE A 98 7.03 -1.88 -5.66
C ILE A 98 8.07 -2.37 -4.66
N GLY A 99 7.64 -2.97 -3.54
CA GLY A 99 8.52 -3.51 -2.50
C GLY A 99 9.47 -4.59 -3.03
N LEU A 100 8.96 -5.49 -3.88
CA LEU A 100 9.77 -6.50 -4.55
C LEU A 100 10.83 -5.86 -5.44
N ARG A 101 10.41 -4.94 -6.33
CA ARG A 101 11.32 -4.27 -7.27
C ARG A 101 12.38 -3.44 -6.57
N ALA A 102 12.02 -2.67 -5.55
CA ALA A 102 12.94 -1.87 -4.75
C ALA A 102 13.93 -2.70 -3.92
N THR A 103 13.57 -3.93 -3.59
CA THR A 103 14.45 -4.86 -2.86
C THR A 103 15.45 -5.54 -3.80
N LEU A 104 15.01 -5.94 -4.99
CA LEU A 104 15.84 -6.61 -5.99
C LEU A 104 16.77 -5.64 -6.74
N ASP A 105 16.29 -4.43 -7.02
CA ASP A 105 16.94 -3.46 -7.89
C ASP A 105 16.86 -2.05 -7.28
N PRO A 106 17.52 -1.81 -6.13
CA PRO A 106 17.41 -0.56 -5.39
C PRO A 106 17.95 0.66 -6.15
N GLU A 107 18.84 0.46 -7.12
CA GLU A 107 19.42 1.54 -7.93
C GLU A 107 18.39 2.10 -8.92
N ASN A 108 17.61 1.24 -9.59
CA ASN A 108 16.55 1.69 -10.51
C ASN A 108 15.22 1.97 -9.82
N TRP A 109 15.05 1.56 -8.56
CA TRP A 109 13.86 1.80 -7.73
C TRP A 109 14.17 2.63 -6.48
N PRO A 110 14.72 3.85 -6.63
CA PRO A 110 14.95 4.74 -5.50
C PRO A 110 13.62 5.18 -4.87
N ALA A 111 13.67 5.62 -3.60
CA ALA A 111 12.49 6.03 -2.83
C ALA A 111 11.55 6.98 -3.60
N LYS A 112 12.11 7.98 -4.30
CA LYS A 112 11.35 8.92 -5.12
C LYS A 112 10.51 8.23 -6.20
N ARG A 113 11.03 7.19 -6.86
CA ARG A 113 10.30 6.43 -7.88
C ARG A 113 9.18 5.61 -7.24
N GLN A 114 9.42 5.01 -6.08
CA GLN A 114 8.43 4.22 -5.35
C GLN A 114 7.21 5.08 -5.00
N VAL A 115 7.45 6.24 -4.38
CA VAL A 115 6.38 7.21 -4.01
C VAL A 115 5.68 7.73 -5.26
N LYS A 116 6.42 8.15 -6.29
CA LYS A 116 5.82 8.61 -7.55
C LYS A 116 4.91 7.55 -8.19
N THR A 117 5.31 6.28 -8.17
CA THR A 117 4.49 5.19 -8.74
C THR A 117 3.16 5.05 -8.01
N LEU A 118 3.17 5.22 -6.68
CA LEU A 118 1.97 5.23 -5.87
C LEU A 118 1.10 6.48 -6.12
N GLU A 119 1.71 7.65 -6.21
CA GLU A 119 1.03 8.91 -6.54
C GLU A 119 0.36 8.85 -7.92
N ASP A 120 1.07 8.36 -8.93
CA ASP A 120 0.55 8.20 -10.30
C ASP A 120 -0.66 7.27 -10.32
N HIS A 121 -0.64 6.19 -9.52
CA HIS A 121 -1.78 5.28 -9.41
C HIS A 121 -3.01 5.97 -8.80
N LEU A 122 -2.86 6.69 -7.68
CA LEU A 122 -3.97 7.43 -7.10
C LEU A 122 -4.47 8.57 -8.01
N ALA A 123 -3.58 9.21 -8.77
CA ALA A 123 -3.95 10.24 -9.73
C ALA A 123 -4.85 9.69 -10.85
N HIS A 124 -4.70 8.42 -11.25
CA HIS A 124 -5.62 7.78 -12.21
C HIS A 124 -7.03 7.57 -11.66
N LEU A 125 -7.18 7.58 -10.33
CA LEU A 125 -8.47 7.52 -9.65
C LEU A 125 -9.10 8.90 -9.45
N ALA A 126 -8.40 9.99 -9.77
CA ALA A 126 -8.97 11.32 -9.63
C ALA A 126 -10.25 11.45 -10.48
N PRO A 127 -11.28 12.19 -10.02
CA PRO A 127 -12.49 12.40 -10.78
C PRO A 127 -12.14 12.99 -12.14
N LYS A 128 -12.61 12.37 -13.22
CA LYS A 128 -12.47 12.96 -14.55
C LYS A 128 -13.24 14.28 -14.54
N ALA A 129 -12.56 15.37 -14.88
CA ALA A 129 -13.24 16.64 -15.11
C ALA A 129 -14.33 16.41 -16.18
N SER A 130 -15.59 16.62 -15.82
CA SER A 130 -16.71 16.55 -16.74
C SER A 130 -16.49 17.60 -17.82
N VAL A 131 -16.00 17.20 -19.00
CA VAL A 131 -16.01 18.07 -20.17
C VAL A 131 -17.48 18.28 -20.52
N HIS A 132 -17.99 19.47 -20.19
CA HIS A 132 -19.29 19.96 -20.65
C HIS A 132 -19.16 20.42 -22.09
#